data_AF-A0A926E298-F1
#
_entry.id   AF-A0A926E298-F1
#
_cell.length_a   1.000
_cell.length_b   1.000
_cell.length_c   1.000
_cell.angle_alpha   90.00
_cell.angle_beta   90.00
_cell.angle_gamma   90.00
#
_symmetry.space_group_name_H-M   'P 1'
#
loop_
_entity.id
_entity.type
_entity.pdbx_description
1 polymer ?
#
loop_
_entity_poly.entity_id
_entity_poly.type
_entity_poly.pdbx_seq_one_letter_code
_entity_poly.pdbx_strand_id
1 'polypeptide(L)'
;MLKDEMRQILMRRYSDGGAQATEEASKAGESKTESGNENAASQEETAKKTEKTYTRDEVNKIVNAERIKAANDAVSAMKNQETEAAKLAKMSTEDRLNYEKEQAIKQAQDAQAELNAYKLKDEAVKLAGKENLPVELLDLLDFKAMSAETVSDQIKSMSKLFQVSVQQEVNSRLKQASPETHVQGNTRTDYSELLRQAQENNDMTAIAYYTRLANSQK
;
A
#
# COMPACT_ATOMS: atom_id res chain seq x y z
N MET A 1 -41.45 -23.21 -1.62
CA MET A 1 -42.63 -22.37 -1.32
C MET A 1 -42.92 -21.41 -2.47
N LEU A 2 -42.08 -20.39 -2.77
CA LEU A 2 -42.33 -19.45 -3.89
C LEU A 2 -42.48 -20.09 -5.29
N LYS A 3 -41.69 -21.14 -5.58
CA LYS A 3 -41.75 -21.84 -6.88
C LYS A 3 -43.03 -22.66 -7.08
N ASP A 4 -43.65 -23.12 -5.99
CA ASP A 4 -44.91 -23.86 -6.04
C ASP A 4 -46.10 -22.91 -6.21
N GLU A 5 -46.05 -21.72 -5.59
CA GLU A 5 -47.06 -20.67 -5.77
C GLU A 5 -47.08 -20.15 -7.21
N MET A 6 -45.92 -19.90 -7.82
CA MET A 6 -45.84 -19.47 -9.22
C MET A 6 -46.38 -20.52 -10.19
N ARG A 7 -46.20 -21.82 -9.87
CA ARG A 7 -46.74 -22.93 -10.65
C ARG A 7 -48.26 -23.03 -10.52
N GLN A 8 -48.81 -22.76 -9.34
CA GLN A 8 -50.27 -22.70 -9.13
C GLN A 8 -50.90 -21.48 -9.81
N ILE A 9 -50.25 -20.31 -9.81
CA ILE A 9 -50.74 -19.10 -10.48
C ILE A 9 -50.78 -19.29 -12.00
N LEU A 10 -49.77 -19.94 -12.60
CA LEU A 10 -49.79 -20.26 -14.02
C LEU A 10 -50.92 -21.25 -14.37
N MET A 11 -51.09 -22.32 -13.60
CA MET A 11 -52.13 -23.32 -13.86
C MET A 11 -53.55 -22.75 -13.72
N ARG A 12 -53.77 -21.79 -12.80
CA ARG A 12 -55.06 -21.12 -12.63
C ARG A 12 -55.43 -20.23 -13.82
N ARG A 13 -54.45 -19.64 -14.51
CA ARG A 13 -54.65 -18.78 -15.69
C ARG A 13 -54.94 -19.55 -16.98
N TYR A 14 -54.59 -20.83 -17.03
CA TYR A 14 -54.86 -21.71 -18.18
C TYR A 14 -56.10 -22.61 -17.99
N SER A 15 -56.70 -22.62 -16.79
CA SER A 15 -57.88 -23.43 -16.47
C SER A 15 -59.21 -22.67 -16.60
N ASP A 16 -59.18 -21.35 -16.73
CA ASP A 16 -60.38 -20.49 -16.76
C ASP A 16 -60.40 -19.70 -18.07
N GLY A 17 -61.30 -20.04 -19.00
CA GLY A 17 -61.47 -19.31 -20.26
C GLY A 17 -61.68 -20.16 -21.50
N GLY A 18 -62.69 -21.04 -21.48
CA GLY A 18 -63.38 -21.46 -22.70
C GLY A 18 -64.44 -20.42 -23.09
N ALA A 19 -64.40 -19.97 -24.34
CA ALA A 19 -65.45 -19.32 -25.12
C ALA A 19 -66.04 -17.97 -24.63
N GLN A 20 -65.70 -16.88 -25.33
CA GLN A 20 -66.67 -15.97 -25.97
C GLN A 20 -65.98 -15.02 -26.96
N ALA A 21 -66.62 -14.82 -28.12
CA ALA A 21 -66.20 -13.93 -29.20
C ALA A 21 -66.79 -12.52 -29.04
N THR A 22 -66.14 -11.51 -29.66
CA THR A 22 -66.67 -10.30 -30.36
C THR A 22 -65.45 -9.37 -30.64
N GLU A 23 -65.10 -9.10 -31.91
CA GLU A 23 -65.43 -7.87 -32.70
C GLU A 23 -65.08 -6.55 -31.97
N GLU A 24 -64.46 -5.51 -32.51
CA GLU A 24 -64.07 -5.12 -33.87
C GLU A 24 -63.07 -3.93 -33.77
N ALA A 25 -62.27 -3.77 -34.84
CA ALA A 25 -61.80 -2.52 -35.44
C ALA A 25 -60.87 -1.49 -34.73
N SER A 26 -59.81 -1.17 -35.50
CA SER A 26 -59.23 0.15 -35.82
C SER A 26 -57.84 0.45 -35.21
N LYS A 27 -56.85 1.06 -35.86
CA LYS A 27 -56.53 1.41 -37.27
C LYS A 27 -55.11 2.04 -37.25
N ALA A 28 -54.38 1.88 -38.36
CA ALA A 28 -53.37 2.80 -38.96
C ALA A 28 -51.91 2.86 -38.45
N GLY A 29 -51.01 2.88 -39.45
CA GLY A 29 -49.62 3.34 -39.43
C GLY A 29 -48.63 2.24 -39.84
N GLU A 30 -48.47 1.84 -41.11
CA GLU A 30 -47.81 2.56 -42.24
C GLU A 30 -46.36 2.96 -41.88
N SER A 31 -45.28 2.64 -42.60
CA SER A 31 -45.06 2.46 -44.04
C SER A 31 -43.71 1.79 -44.35
N LYS A 32 -43.61 1.21 -45.56
CA LYS A 32 -42.49 1.20 -46.53
C LYS A 32 -41.10 0.66 -46.09
N THR A 33 -40.37 -0.10 -46.90
CA THR A 33 -40.04 0.22 -48.31
C THR A 33 -39.55 -1.01 -49.08
N GLU A 34 -40.09 -1.14 -50.30
CA GLU A 34 -39.51 -1.61 -51.58
C GLU A 34 -38.55 -2.81 -51.65
N SER A 35 -38.90 -3.76 -52.52
CA SER A 35 -38.05 -4.04 -53.69
C SER A 35 -38.83 -4.70 -54.83
N GLY A 36 -38.83 -4.03 -55.98
CA GLY A 36 -38.53 -4.61 -57.29
C GLY A 36 -39.51 -5.63 -57.90
N ASN A 37 -40.44 -5.11 -58.70
CA ASN A 37 -41.14 -5.82 -59.76
C ASN A 37 -40.19 -6.09 -60.93
N GLU A 38 -40.19 -7.30 -61.50
CA GLU A 38 -40.17 -7.48 -62.95
C GLU A 38 -40.63 -8.90 -63.31
N ASN A 39 -41.46 -8.96 -64.34
CA ASN A 39 -42.34 -10.05 -64.73
C ASN A 39 -41.86 -10.62 -66.06
N ALA A 40 -41.65 -11.93 -66.17
CA ALA A 40 -41.52 -12.60 -67.47
C ALA A 40 -41.89 -14.09 -67.39
N ALA A 41 -43.09 -14.37 -67.92
CA ALA A 41 -43.46 -15.53 -68.74
C ALA A 41 -43.24 -16.97 -68.19
N SER A 42 -44.37 -17.54 -67.76
CA SER A 42 -44.93 -18.83 -68.21
C SER A 42 -44.01 -20.05 -68.23
N GLN A 43 -44.18 -20.91 -67.22
CA GLN A 43 -44.23 -22.35 -67.39
C GLN A 43 -45.19 -22.94 -66.37
N GLU A 44 -46.31 -23.46 -66.87
CA GLU A 44 -47.18 -24.38 -66.14
C GLU A 44 -46.39 -25.64 -65.82
N GLU A 45 -45.95 -25.79 -64.57
CA GLU A 45 -45.79 -27.10 -63.95
C GLU A 45 -46.74 -27.19 -62.77
N THR A 46 -47.64 -28.15 -62.88
CA THR A 46 -48.68 -28.50 -61.93
C THR A 46 -48.08 -29.08 -60.64
N ALA A 47 -47.48 -28.22 -59.81
CA ALA A 47 -47.23 -28.55 -58.42
C ALA A 47 -48.57 -28.53 -57.69
N LYS A 48 -49.26 -29.67 -57.66
CA LYS A 48 -50.38 -29.91 -56.74
C LYS A 48 -49.97 -29.40 -55.36
N LYS A 49 -50.55 -28.27 -54.92
CA LYS A 49 -50.61 -27.92 -53.51
C LYS A 49 -51.35 -29.07 -52.86
N THR A 50 -50.61 -30.04 -52.35
CA THR A 50 -51.13 -31.00 -51.39
C THR A 50 -51.48 -30.16 -50.19
N GLU A 51 -52.76 -29.81 -50.06
CA GLU A 51 -53.30 -29.33 -48.80
C GLU A 51 -52.93 -30.40 -47.77
N LYS A 52 -51.97 -30.08 -46.91
CA LYS A 52 -51.56 -30.98 -45.83
C LYS A 52 -52.72 -31.01 -44.84
N THR A 53 -53.61 -31.98 -45.01
CA THR A 53 -54.67 -32.26 -44.05
C THR A 53 -54.02 -32.90 -42.83
N TYR A 54 -53.74 -32.10 -41.81
CA TYR A 54 -53.22 -32.60 -40.55
C TYR A 54 -54.28 -33.41 -39.83
N THR A 55 -53.89 -34.56 -39.31
CA THR A 55 -54.73 -35.28 -38.34
C THR A 55 -54.78 -34.51 -37.02
N ARG A 56 -55.87 -34.67 -36.27
CA ARG A 56 -56.04 -34.00 -34.96
C ARG A 56 -54.89 -34.29 -33.99
N ASP A 57 -54.30 -35.47 -34.07
CA ASP A 57 -53.14 -35.85 -33.26
C ASP A 57 -51.85 -35.09 -33.65
N GLU A 58 -51.64 -34.80 -34.93
CA GLU A 58 -50.51 -34.00 -35.40
C GLU A 58 -50.66 -32.54 -34.96
N VAL A 59 -51.87 -31.98 -35.05
CA VAL A 59 -52.17 -30.63 -34.54
C VAL A 59 -51.94 -30.56 -33.03
N ASN A 60 -52.41 -31.54 -32.27
CA ASN A 60 -52.19 -31.60 -30.82
C ASN A 60 -50.70 -31.69 -30.44
N LYS A 61 -49.90 -32.46 -31.21
CA LYS A 61 -48.45 -32.53 -31.01
C LYS A 61 -47.77 -31.18 -31.26
N ILE A 62 -48.15 -30.48 -32.33
CA ILE A 62 -47.61 -29.16 -32.66
C ILE A 62 -47.97 -28.14 -31.58
N VAL A 63 -49.24 -28.07 -31.18
CA VAL A 63 -49.71 -27.16 -30.13
C VAL A 63 -49.02 -27.44 -28.80
N ASN A 64 -48.82 -28.71 -28.43
CA ASN A 64 -48.10 -29.05 -27.21
C ASN A 64 -46.62 -28.70 -27.31
N ALA A 65 -45.97 -28.96 -28.44
CA ALA A 65 -44.58 -28.56 -28.66
C ALA A 65 -44.41 -27.05 -28.58
N GLU A 66 -45.36 -26.29 -29.13
CA GLU A 66 -45.37 -24.82 -29.11
C GLU A 66 -45.64 -24.27 -27.71
N ARG A 67 -46.56 -24.87 -26.95
CA ARG A 67 -46.78 -24.54 -25.53
C ARG A 67 -45.55 -24.81 -24.68
N ILE A 68 -44.86 -25.93 -24.90
CA ILE A 68 -43.61 -26.25 -24.19
C ILE A 68 -42.52 -25.24 -24.55
N LYS A 69 -42.39 -24.87 -25.83
CA LYS A 69 -41.46 -23.84 -26.27
C LYS A 69 -41.75 -22.49 -25.61
N ALA A 70 -43.00 -22.03 -25.67
CA ALA A 70 -43.43 -20.78 -25.06
C ALA A 70 -43.23 -20.76 -23.53
N ALA A 71 -43.49 -21.89 -22.86
CA ALA A 71 -43.22 -22.02 -21.43
C ALA A 71 -41.71 -21.94 -21.11
N ASN A 72 -40.87 -22.59 -21.90
CA ASN A 72 -39.41 -22.53 -21.74
C ASN A 72 -38.86 -21.13 -22.04
N ASP A 73 -39.38 -20.45 -23.05
CA ASP A 73 -39.00 -19.08 -23.41
C ASP A 73 -39.41 -18.10 -22.30
N ALA A 74 -40.62 -18.25 -21.74
CA ALA A 74 -41.09 -17.45 -20.61
C ALA A 74 -40.24 -17.68 -19.34
N VAL A 75 -39.91 -18.93 -19.03
CA VAL A 75 -39.03 -19.26 -17.88
C VAL A 75 -37.62 -18.70 -18.08
N SER A 76 -37.10 -18.74 -19.31
CA SER A 76 -35.78 -18.21 -19.63
C SER A 76 -35.76 -16.68 -19.58
N ALA A 77 -36.81 -16.02 -20.08
CA ALA A 77 -36.98 -14.58 -19.99
C ALA A 77 -37.07 -14.11 -18.53
N MET A 78 -37.84 -14.81 -17.68
CA MET A 78 -37.92 -14.50 -16.25
C MET A 78 -36.58 -14.71 -15.54
N LYS A 79 -35.86 -15.81 -15.82
CA LYS A 79 -34.51 -16.01 -15.27
C LYS A 79 -33.54 -14.91 -15.70
N ASN A 80 -33.57 -14.50 -16.97
CA ASN A 80 -32.68 -13.46 -17.48
C ASN A 80 -33.01 -12.09 -16.84
N GLN A 81 -34.29 -11.74 -16.69
CA GLN A 81 -34.71 -10.51 -16.01
C GLN A 81 -34.31 -10.48 -14.53
N GLU A 82 -34.46 -11.60 -13.81
CA GLU A 82 -33.98 -11.69 -12.43
C GLU A 82 -32.45 -11.53 -12.34
N THR A 83 -31.70 -12.03 -13.33
CA THR A 83 -30.23 -11.98 -13.28
C THR A 83 -29.66 -10.60 -13.53
N GLU A 84 -30.25 -9.76 -14.38
CA GLU A 84 -29.65 -8.46 -14.71
C GLU A 84 -29.79 -7.46 -13.55
N ALA A 85 -31.00 -7.30 -13.02
CA ALA A 85 -31.25 -6.42 -11.87
C ALA A 85 -30.59 -6.95 -10.58
N ALA A 86 -30.64 -8.26 -10.34
CA ALA A 86 -29.96 -8.84 -9.17
C ALA A 86 -28.44 -8.80 -9.33
N LYS A 87 -27.88 -8.89 -10.55
CA LYS A 87 -26.44 -8.74 -10.79
C LYS A 87 -26.00 -7.29 -10.62
N LEU A 88 -26.77 -6.31 -11.09
CA LEU A 88 -26.48 -4.89 -10.86
C LEU A 88 -26.54 -4.55 -9.36
N ALA A 89 -27.59 -5.00 -8.66
CA ALA A 89 -27.72 -4.81 -7.22
C ALA A 89 -26.63 -5.56 -6.45
N LYS A 90 -26.34 -6.82 -6.80
CA LYS A 90 -25.26 -7.60 -6.18
C LYS A 90 -23.91 -6.97 -6.41
N MET A 91 -23.60 -6.53 -7.63
CA MET A 91 -22.32 -5.89 -7.97
C MET A 91 -22.14 -4.62 -7.13
N SER A 92 -23.16 -3.76 -7.04
CA SER A 92 -23.10 -2.59 -6.15
C SER A 92 -22.91 -2.97 -4.66
N THR A 93 -23.58 -4.02 -4.18
CA THR A 93 -23.41 -4.48 -2.79
C THR A 93 -22.09 -5.19 -2.53
N GLU A 94 -21.57 -5.93 -3.50
CA GLU A 94 -20.37 -6.75 -3.42
C GLU A 94 -19.12 -5.87 -3.58
N ASP A 95 -19.17 -4.86 -4.45
CA ASP A 95 -18.14 -3.82 -4.55
C ASP A 95 -18.03 -3.03 -3.24
N ARG A 96 -19.17 -2.65 -2.64
CA ARG A 96 -19.18 -2.00 -1.32
C ARG A 96 -18.63 -2.93 -0.23
N LEU A 97 -19.07 -4.19 -0.22
CA LEU A 97 -18.59 -5.18 0.73
C LEU A 97 -17.09 -5.43 0.59
N ASN A 98 -16.57 -5.46 -0.64
CA ASN A 98 -15.15 -5.63 -0.91
C ASN A 98 -14.34 -4.41 -0.45
N TYR A 99 -14.85 -3.20 -0.67
CA TYR A 99 -14.22 -1.98 -0.15
C TYR A 99 -14.18 -1.98 1.39
N GLU A 100 -15.30 -2.29 2.05
CA GLU A 100 -15.37 -2.38 3.51
C GLU A 100 -14.42 -3.47 4.05
N LYS A 101 -14.36 -4.63 3.39
CA LYS A 101 -13.41 -5.70 3.74
C LYS A 101 -11.97 -5.25 3.56
N GLU A 102 -11.64 -4.61 2.45
CA GLU A 102 -10.27 -4.15 2.20
C GLU A 102 -9.87 -3.07 3.20
N GLN A 103 -10.78 -2.16 3.55
CA GLN A 103 -10.56 -1.18 4.60
C GLN A 103 -10.34 -1.85 5.96
N ALA A 104 -11.15 -2.85 6.32
CA ALA A 104 -10.99 -3.60 7.56
C ALA A 104 -9.66 -4.37 7.60
N ILE A 105 -9.24 -4.97 6.47
CA ILE A 105 -7.95 -5.66 6.35
C ILE A 105 -6.80 -4.67 6.53
N LYS A 106 -6.85 -3.51 5.88
CA LYS A 106 -5.82 -2.46 6.05
C LYS A 106 -5.74 -1.98 7.49
N GLN A 107 -6.88 -1.70 8.13
CA GLN A 107 -6.91 -1.31 9.53
C GLN A 107 -6.34 -2.41 10.45
N ALA A 108 -6.66 -3.68 10.19
CA ALA A 108 -6.12 -4.80 10.94
C ALA A 108 -4.61 -4.95 10.75
N GLN A 109 -4.11 -4.76 9.52
CA GLN A 109 -2.68 -4.78 9.21
C GLN A 109 -1.94 -3.62 9.87
N ASP A 110 -2.49 -2.41 9.82
CA ASP A 110 -1.93 -1.22 10.46
C ASP A 110 -1.87 -1.39 11.97
N ALA A 111 -2.94 -1.90 12.59
CA ALA A 111 -2.99 -2.18 14.02
C ALA A 111 -1.98 -3.28 14.42
N GLN A 112 -1.83 -4.32 13.60
CA GLN A 112 -0.84 -5.37 13.83
C GLN A 112 0.60 -4.84 13.72
N ALA A 113 0.87 -4.01 12.71
CA ALA A 113 2.17 -3.37 12.53
C ALA A 113 2.50 -2.44 13.71
N GLU A 114 1.52 -1.68 14.18
CA GLU A 114 1.67 -0.82 15.35
C GLU A 114 1.93 -1.62 16.63
N LEU A 115 1.19 -2.69 16.87
CA LEU A 115 1.41 -3.56 18.02
C LEU A 115 2.82 -4.18 17.99
N ASN A 116 3.28 -4.62 16.82
CA ASN A 116 4.62 -5.16 16.64
C ASN A 116 5.68 -4.08 16.91
N ALA A 117 5.50 -2.86 16.41
CA ALA A 117 6.39 -1.74 16.68
C ALA A 117 6.46 -1.39 18.17
N TYR A 118 5.33 -1.40 18.89
CA TYR A 118 5.31 -1.21 20.34
C TYR A 118 6.08 -2.31 21.09
N LYS A 119 5.92 -3.57 20.70
CA LYS A 119 6.67 -4.69 21.30
C LYS A 119 8.17 -4.55 21.05
N LEU A 120 8.55 -4.22 19.81
CA LEU A 120 9.95 -3.97 19.45
C LEU A 120 10.52 -2.79 20.24
N LYS A 121 9.74 -1.72 20.44
CA LYS A 121 10.15 -0.59 21.27
C LYS A 121 10.37 -0.99 22.73
N ASP A 122 9.50 -1.82 23.31
CA ASP A 122 9.68 -2.30 24.69
C ASP A 122 10.94 -3.17 24.84
N GLU A 123 11.22 -4.04 23.86
CA GLU A 123 12.47 -4.80 23.82
C GLU A 123 13.70 -3.90 23.61
N ALA A 124 13.57 -2.89 22.75
CA ALA A 124 14.61 -1.89 22.52
C ALA A 124 14.95 -1.11 23.79
N VAL A 125 13.96 -0.70 24.58
CA VAL A 125 14.17 -0.02 25.87
C VAL A 125 14.99 -0.90 26.82
N LYS A 126 14.65 -2.19 26.91
CA LYS A 126 15.41 -3.15 27.73
C LYS A 126 16.84 -3.31 27.23
N LEU A 127 17.05 -3.36 25.91
CA LEU A 127 18.38 -3.49 25.32
C LEU A 127 19.21 -2.22 25.50
N ALA A 128 18.62 -1.04 25.29
CA ALA A 128 19.26 0.25 25.50
C ALA A 128 19.76 0.39 26.94
N GLY A 129 18.95 -0.01 27.94
CA GLY A 129 19.38 -0.05 29.33
C GLY A 129 20.60 -0.95 29.57
N LYS A 130 20.67 -2.13 28.92
CA LYS A 130 21.83 -3.03 29.02
C LYS A 130 23.09 -2.45 28.37
N GLU A 131 22.91 -1.77 27.24
CA GLU A 131 24.00 -1.15 26.48
C GLU A 131 24.37 0.26 26.99
N ASN A 132 23.78 0.73 28.08
CA ASN A 132 23.95 2.11 28.62
C ASN A 132 23.64 3.21 27.58
N LEU A 133 22.67 2.96 26.70
CA LEU A 133 22.15 3.95 25.76
C LEU A 133 20.96 4.68 26.39
N PRO A 134 20.95 6.03 26.42
CA PRO A 134 19.79 6.81 26.85
C PRO A 134 18.52 6.46 26.07
N VAL A 135 17.41 6.28 26.79
CA VAL A 135 16.12 5.83 26.22
C VAL A 135 15.55 6.86 25.25
N GLU A 136 15.85 8.14 25.47
CA GLU A 136 15.46 9.28 24.64
C GLU A 136 15.99 9.15 23.20
N LEU A 137 17.12 8.45 23.01
CA LEU A 137 17.67 8.22 21.68
C LEU A 137 16.88 7.18 20.88
N LEU A 138 16.05 6.36 21.53
CA LEU A 138 15.19 5.39 20.86
C LEU A 138 14.01 6.05 20.14
N ASP A 139 13.57 7.22 20.58
CA ASP A 139 12.47 7.95 19.93
C ASP A 139 12.84 8.46 18.53
N LEU A 140 14.13 8.43 18.18
CA LEU A 140 14.64 8.74 16.84
C LEU A 140 14.49 7.57 15.85
N LEU A 141 14.15 6.37 16.32
CA LEU A 141 14.02 5.16 15.51
C LEU A 141 12.57 4.91 15.09
N ASP A 142 12.37 4.56 13.82
CA ASP A 142 11.07 4.12 13.32
C ASP A 142 10.90 2.60 13.48
N PHE A 143 10.30 2.19 14.60
CA PHE A 143 10.03 0.80 14.89
C PHE A 143 8.97 0.14 13.99
N LYS A 144 8.18 0.90 13.20
CA LYS A 144 7.23 0.32 12.23
C LYS A 144 7.94 -0.24 11.00
N ALA A 145 9.10 0.33 10.63
CA ALA A 145 9.88 -0.09 9.47
C ALA A 145 11.00 -1.10 9.77
N MET A 146 11.25 -1.39 11.05
CA MET A 146 12.38 -2.23 11.48
C MET A 146 11.95 -3.64 11.90
N SER A 147 12.89 -4.58 11.82
CA SER A 147 12.74 -5.94 12.35
C SER A 147 13.49 -6.09 13.69
N ALA A 148 13.17 -7.15 14.44
CA ALA A 148 13.82 -7.44 15.72
C ALA A 148 15.34 -7.55 15.63
N GLU A 149 15.85 -8.17 14.55
CA GLU A 149 17.29 -8.35 14.32
C GLU A 149 17.97 -7.00 14.10
N THR A 150 17.40 -6.16 13.22
CA THR A 150 17.97 -4.86 12.88
C THR A 150 17.93 -3.88 14.06
N VAL A 151 16.88 -3.92 14.89
CA VAL A 151 16.77 -3.08 16.09
C VAL A 151 17.93 -3.34 17.06
N SER A 152 18.29 -4.61 17.29
CA SER A 152 19.41 -4.96 18.17
C SER A 152 20.73 -4.37 17.68
N ASP A 153 21.04 -4.55 16.40
CA ASP A 153 22.31 -4.09 15.82
C ASP A 153 22.40 -2.55 15.77
N GLN A 154 21.27 -1.90 15.49
CA GLN A 154 21.17 -0.44 15.50
C GLN A 154 21.44 0.12 16.91
N ILE A 155 20.83 -0.47 17.95
CA ILE A 155 21.00 -0.03 19.34
C ILE A 155 22.46 -0.19 19.80
N LYS A 156 23.08 -1.33 19.49
CA LYS A 156 24.50 -1.57 19.80
C LYS A 156 25.41 -0.56 19.10
N SER A 157 25.13 -0.28 17.82
CA SER A 157 25.90 0.69 17.04
C SER A 157 25.76 2.10 17.61
N MET A 158 24.54 2.53 17.94
CA MET A 158 24.29 3.82 18.58
C MET A 158 24.96 3.92 19.96
N SER A 159 24.88 2.86 20.77
CA SER A 159 25.55 2.80 22.07
C SER A 159 27.05 3.00 21.94
N LYS A 160 27.69 2.25 21.03
CA LYS A 160 29.13 2.36 20.79
C LYS A 160 29.52 3.78 20.38
N LEU A 161 28.79 4.39 19.44
CA LEU A 161 29.06 5.76 19.00
C LEU A 161 28.89 6.76 20.14
N PHE A 162 27.81 6.65 20.89
CA PHE A 162 27.54 7.50 22.05
C PHE A 162 28.65 7.40 23.10
N GLN A 163 29.03 6.19 23.49
CA GLN A 163 30.11 5.96 24.45
C GLN A 163 31.45 6.53 23.97
N VAL A 164 31.79 6.34 22.68
CA VAL A 164 33.01 6.91 22.10
C VAL A 164 32.99 8.44 22.17
N SER A 165 31.89 9.08 21.78
CA SER A 165 31.76 10.54 21.83
C SER A 165 31.81 11.09 23.25
N VAL A 166 31.11 10.45 24.19
CA VAL A 166 31.14 10.85 25.62
C VAL A 166 32.53 10.65 26.20
N GLN A 167 33.19 9.53 25.93
CA GLN A 167 34.55 9.27 26.40
C GLN A 167 35.54 10.32 25.85
N GLN A 168 35.42 10.71 24.58
CA GLN A 168 36.25 11.75 23.97
C GLN A 168 36.05 13.11 24.65
N GLU A 169 34.80 13.50 24.89
CA GLU A 169 34.47 14.76 25.57
C GLU A 169 34.98 14.75 27.03
N VAL A 170 34.72 13.68 27.78
CA VAL A 170 35.21 13.52 29.16
C VAL A 170 36.73 13.55 29.21
N ASN A 171 37.42 12.82 28.32
CA ASN A 171 38.88 12.88 28.22
C ASN A 171 39.38 14.28 27.89
N SER A 172 38.68 15.04 27.05
CA SER A 172 39.04 16.41 26.71
C SER A 172 38.89 17.36 27.89
N ARG A 173 37.91 17.13 28.78
CA ARG A 173 37.74 17.90 30.03
C ARG A 173 38.70 17.46 31.13
N LEU A 174 39.03 16.18 31.20
CA LEU A 174 39.97 15.63 32.19
C LEU A 174 41.43 15.96 31.87
N LYS A 175 41.75 16.26 30.61
CA LYS A 175 43.00 16.93 30.27
C LYS A 175 42.98 18.28 31.00
N GLN A 176 43.62 18.34 32.16
CA GLN A 176 43.97 19.62 32.78
C GLN A 176 44.61 20.49 31.71
N ALA A 177 44.24 21.77 31.67
CA ALA A 177 45.07 22.74 30.98
C ALA A 177 46.49 22.52 31.46
N SER A 178 47.43 22.22 30.54
CA SER A 178 48.83 22.09 30.89
C SER A 178 49.18 23.28 31.77
N PRO A 179 49.83 23.09 32.94
CA PRO A 179 50.22 24.23 33.76
C PRO A 179 50.92 25.19 32.82
N GLU A 180 50.41 26.43 32.75
CA GLU A 180 51.12 27.48 32.04
C GLU A 180 52.52 27.40 32.59
N THR A 181 53.49 27.07 31.74
CA THR A 181 54.88 27.23 32.08
C THR A 181 55.03 28.71 32.34
N HIS A 182 54.84 29.10 33.59
CA HIS A 182 55.49 30.26 34.14
C HIS A 182 56.95 29.91 33.95
N VAL A 183 57.51 30.37 32.83
CA VAL A 183 58.92 30.64 32.72
C VAL A 183 59.13 31.68 33.81
N GLN A 184 59.29 31.22 35.06
CA GLN A 184 60.06 31.96 36.03
C GLN A 184 61.35 32.17 35.28
N GLY A 185 61.56 33.41 34.83
CA GLY A 185 62.81 33.85 34.26
C GLY A 185 63.85 33.59 35.33
N ASN A 186 64.40 32.38 35.33
CA ASN A 186 65.69 32.12 35.87
C ASN A 186 66.64 32.72 34.84
N THR A 187 66.66 34.04 34.76
CA THR A 187 67.77 34.80 34.21
C THR A 187 68.93 34.62 35.19
N ARG A 188 69.39 33.38 35.37
CA ARG A 188 70.79 33.18 35.73
C ARG A 188 71.51 33.57 34.45
N THR A 189 71.79 34.86 34.33
CA THR A 189 72.62 35.41 33.25
C THR A 189 73.89 34.57 33.25
N ASP A 190 74.06 33.74 32.24
CA ASP A 190 75.26 32.93 32.11
C ASP A 190 76.38 33.86 31.66
N TYR A 191 77.07 34.46 32.63
CA TYR A 191 78.18 35.36 32.38
C TYR A 191 79.32 34.69 31.61
N SER A 192 79.36 33.35 31.54
CA SER A 192 80.36 32.63 30.76
C SER A 192 80.10 32.72 29.24
N GLU A 193 78.84 32.67 28.81
CA GLU A 193 78.48 32.84 27.39
C GLU A 193 78.73 34.29 26.93
N LEU A 194 78.35 35.26 27.75
CA LEU A 194 78.59 36.69 27.47
C LEU A 194 80.10 37.02 27.44
N LEU A 195 80.89 36.39 28.31
CA LEU A 195 82.35 36.51 28.28
C LEU A 195 82.93 35.94 26.98
N ARG A 196 82.45 34.78 26.51
CA ARG A 196 82.92 34.18 25.26
C ARG A 196 82.62 35.07 24.07
N GLN A 197 81.40 35.63 23.99
CA GLN A 197 81.04 36.56 22.93
C GLN A 197 81.87 37.86 22.99
N ALA A 198 82.16 38.37 24.19
CA ALA A 198 83.02 39.54 24.35
C ALA A 198 84.47 39.26 23.91
N GLN A 199 84.98 38.04 24.13
CA GLN A 199 86.29 37.59 23.62
C GLN A 199 86.29 37.47 22.10
N GLU A 200 85.25 36.90 21.50
CA GLU A 200 85.08 36.82 20.04
C GLU A 200 85.07 38.21 19.39
N ASN A 201 84.39 39.18 20.02
CA ASN A 201 84.32 40.56 19.57
C ASN A 201 85.52 41.44 20.03
N ASN A 202 86.45 40.86 20.79
CA ASN A 202 87.63 41.51 21.35
C ASN A 202 87.32 42.79 22.19
N ASP A 203 86.16 42.82 22.85
CA ASP A 203 85.74 43.94 23.71
C ASP A 203 86.32 43.77 25.12
N MET A 204 87.50 44.35 25.33
CA MET A 204 88.22 44.28 26.61
C MET A 204 87.45 44.84 27.81
N THR A 205 86.53 45.79 27.60
CA THR A 205 85.75 46.37 28.70
C THR A 205 84.67 45.39 29.18
N ALA A 206 83.98 44.75 28.24
CA ALA A 206 83.00 43.71 28.50
C ALA A 206 83.65 42.45 29.10
N ILE A 207 84.83 42.06 28.58
CA ILE A 207 85.60 40.92 29.10
C ILE A 207 85.93 41.11 30.59
N ALA A 208 86.48 42.28 30.95
CA ALA A 208 86.83 42.59 32.34
C ALA A 208 85.60 42.59 33.27
N TYR A 209 84.49 43.15 32.78
CA TYR A 209 83.23 43.22 33.52
C TYR A 209 82.65 41.83 33.81
N TYR A 210 82.48 41.00 32.78
CA TYR A 210 81.89 39.67 32.93
C TYR A 210 82.80 38.68 33.67
N THR A 211 84.13 38.80 33.52
CA THR A 211 85.09 38.00 34.30
C THR A 211 84.96 38.25 35.80
N ARG A 212 84.79 39.52 36.21
CA ARG A 212 84.60 39.88 37.63
C ARG A 212 83.28 39.35 38.16
N LEU A 213 82.20 39.49 37.39
CA LEU A 213 80.87 39.01 37.79
C LEU A 213 80.82 37.49 37.92
N ALA A 214 81.45 36.74 37.00
CA ALA A 214 81.51 35.29 37.05
C ALA A 214 82.26 34.77 38.30
N ASN A 215 83.32 35.46 38.73
CA ASN A 215 84.08 35.09 39.93
C ASN A 215 83.38 35.48 41.24
N SER A 216 82.48 36.47 41.23
CA SER A 216 81.71 36.91 42.40
C SER A 216 80.51 36.00 42.73
N GLN A 217 80.15 35.09 41.82
CA GLN A 217 79.01 34.18 41.94
C GLN A 217 79.45 32.76 42.40
N LYS A 218 80.73 32.57 42.74
CA LYS A 218 81.31 31.35 43.33
C LYS A 218 81.59 31.57 44.81
#